data_AF-A0A6I5QR06-F1
#
_entry.id   AF-A0A6I5QR06-F1
#
_cell.length_a   1.000
_cell.length_b   1.000
_cell.length_c   1.000
_cell.angle_alpha   90.00
_cell.angle_beta   90.00
_cell.angle_gamma   90.00
#
_symmetry.space_group_name_H-M   'P 1'
#
loop_
_entity.id
_entity.type
_entity.pdbx_description
1 polymer ?
#
loop_
_entity_poly.entity_id
_entity_poly.type
_entity_poly.pdbx_seq_one_letter_code
_entity_poly.pdbx_strand_id
1 'polypeptide(L)'
;MSRRSLKRVRRNLFWFSLLLLVWLLCSGQAAAGVLSDRLAAFPNWTGKPPTQTSQGDLTYPDWLAGTWNMTSTLEELLAPLAPDLITPGFDSNQSMLNQPVTCKVRFEPRITSMTKSFLLQPRLAQEEIVADRAFNGLSLARAYLGEQTVKAVKVDPHNPNRQLTILQGDRQLESTVIGRAVEVASDQDFVTTEVFQQVFRGAESPYFNEVETTTAYHNLDGNDPAIEADQITAIYLSPQDADYFKAPNQPIALYRYRLEFTPIFPAA
;
A
#
# COMPACT_ATOMS: atom_id res chain seq x y z
N MET A 1 59.33 -22.10 -11.01
CA MET A 1 58.42 -21.29 -10.14
C MET A 1 58.38 -21.89 -8.75
N SER A 2 58.74 -21.12 -7.71
CA SER A 2 58.93 -21.64 -6.35
C SER A 2 57.58 -21.93 -5.65
N ARG A 3 57.52 -22.97 -4.81
CA ARG A 3 56.32 -23.39 -4.04
C ARG A 3 55.66 -22.25 -3.23
N ARG A 4 56.39 -21.15 -2.96
CA ARG A 4 55.86 -19.96 -2.28
C ARG A 4 54.99 -19.09 -3.18
N SER A 5 55.24 -19.02 -4.49
CA SER A 5 54.42 -18.20 -5.41
C SER A 5 53.07 -18.86 -5.69
N LEU A 6 53.02 -20.19 -5.85
CA LEU A 6 51.75 -20.92 -6.03
C LEU A 6 50.81 -20.80 -4.82
N LYS A 7 51.34 -20.79 -3.59
CA LYS A 7 50.51 -20.58 -2.38
C LYS A 7 49.93 -19.17 -2.31
N ARG A 8 50.69 -18.16 -2.73
CA ARG A 8 50.24 -16.75 -2.74
C ARG A 8 49.19 -16.51 -3.82
N VAL A 9 49.36 -17.10 -5.02
CA VAL A 9 48.36 -17.04 -6.11
C VAL A 9 47.06 -17.78 -5.73
N ARG A 10 47.15 -18.98 -5.13
CA ARG A 10 45.97 -19.72 -4.65
C ARG A 10 45.21 -19.00 -3.54
N ARG A 11 45.93 -18.36 -2.62
CA ARG A 11 45.31 -17.56 -1.55
C ARG A 11 44.59 -16.34 -2.13
N ASN A 12 45.18 -15.65 -3.11
CA ASN A 12 44.54 -14.51 -3.74
C ASN A 12 43.30 -14.92 -4.55
N LEU A 13 43.33 -16.04 -5.29
CA LEU A 13 42.15 -16.57 -5.99
C LEU A 13 41.00 -16.91 -5.03
N PHE A 14 41.31 -17.46 -3.85
CA PHE A 14 40.32 -17.76 -2.82
C PHE A 14 39.67 -16.49 -2.26
N TRP A 15 40.44 -15.44 -2.00
CA TRP A 15 39.89 -14.15 -1.56
C TRP A 15 39.05 -13.45 -2.65
N PHE A 16 39.48 -13.51 -3.91
CA PHE A 16 38.70 -12.97 -5.04
C PHE A 16 37.38 -13.71 -5.25
N SER A 17 37.37 -15.04 -5.17
CA SER A 17 36.14 -15.83 -5.28
C SER A 17 35.20 -15.62 -4.08
N LEU A 18 35.74 -15.48 -2.87
CA LEU A 18 34.95 -15.14 -1.68
C LEU A 18 34.31 -13.74 -1.79
N LEU A 19 35.06 -12.74 -2.26
CA LEU A 19 34.54 -11.39 -2.52
C LEU A 19 33.47 -11.37 -3.61
N LEU A 20 33.64 -12.16 -4.68
CA LEU A 20 32.64 -12.31 -5.75
C LEU A 20 31.36 -13.00 -5.23
N LEU A 21 31.50 -14.00 -4.35
CA LEU A 21 30.37 -14.71 -3.74
C LEU A 21 29.63 -13.82 -2.74
N VAL A 22 30.35 -12.99 -1.97
CA VAL A 22 29.76 -11.97 -1.11
C VAL A 22 29.06 -10.90 -1.95
N TRP A 23 29.61 -10.49 -3.09
CA TRP A 23 28.95 -9.54 -4.00
C TRP A 23 27.67 -10.11 -4.63
N LEU A 24 27.65 -11.40 -4.99
CA LEU A 24 26.48 -12.10 -5.52
C LEU A 24 25.41 -12.46 -4.46
N LEU A 25 25.79 -12.54 -3.18
CA LEU A 25 24.87 -12.77 -2.06
C LEU A 25 24.41 -11.47 -1.39
N CYS A 26 25.15 -10.37 -1.57
CA CYS A 26 24.76 -9.02 -1.16
C CYS A 26 24.00 -8.24 -2.24
N SER A 27 23.88 -8.77 -3.47
CA SER A 27 22.84 -8.35 -4.40
C SER A 27 21.49 -8.93 -3.98
N GLY A 28 21.08 -8.65 -2.73
CA GLY A 28 19.66 -8.51 -2.47
C GLY A 28 19.22 -7.39 -3.41
N GLN A 29 18.39 -7.71 -4.39
CA GLN A 29 17.76 -6.71 -5.22
C GLN A 29 16.97 -5.81 -4.27
N ALA A 30 17.57 -4.72 -3.82
CA ALA A 30 16.81 -3.54 -3.48
C ALA A 30 15.99 -3.28 -4.74
N ALA A 31 14.68 -3.51 -4.66
CA ALA A 31 13.72 -3.23 -5.72
C ALA A 31 13.55 -1.70 -5.89
N ALA A 32 14.66 -0.97 -5.82
CA ALA A 32 14.70 0.46 -6.06
C ALA A 32 14.26 0.69 -7.52
N GLY A 33 13.24 1.52 -7.68
CA GLY A 33 12.65 1.90 -8.95
C GLY A 33 11.40 1.12 -9.35
N VAL A 34 11.03 -0.02 -8.76
CA VAL A 34 9.93 -0.84 -9.32
C VAL A 34 8.55 -0.20 -9.14
N LEU A 35 8.26 0.31 -7.95
CA LEU A 35 7.00 1.00 -7.68
C LEU A 35 7.02 2.41 -8.26
N SER A 36 8.20 3.06 -8.25
CA SER A 36 8.40 4.35 -8.90
C SER A 36 8.17 4.28 -10.42
N ASP A 37 8.71 3.26 -11.10
CA ASP A 37 8.49 2.99 -12.54
C ASP A 37 7.01 2.69 -12.81
N ARG A 38 6.35 1.97 -11.89
CA ARG A 38 4.92 1.72 -11.99
C ARG A 38 4.12 3.02 -11.96
N LEU A 39 4.39 3.93 -11.03
CA LEU A 39 3.75 5.24 -10.99
C LEU A 39 4.02 6.03 -12.29
N ALA A 40 5.26 6.04 -12.76
CA ALA A 40 5.64 6.71 -14.01
C ALA A 40 4.95 6.12 -15.26
N ALA A 41 4.55 4.85 -15.21
CA ALA A 41 3.84 4.18 -16.30
C ALA A 41 2.34 4.51 -16.36
N PHE A 42 1.78 5.25 -15.40
CA PHE A 42 0.38 5.66 -15.44
C PHE A 42 0.06 6.49 -16.71
N PRO A 43 -1.10 6.28 -17.37
CA PRO A 43 -2.16 5.31 -17.03
C PRO A 43 -2.00 3.94 -17.71
N ASN A 44 -0.87 3.69 -18.38
CA ASN A 44 -0.63 2.52 -19.23
C ASN A 44 -0.22 1.26 -18.43
N TRP A 45 -1.01 0.91 -17.42
CA TRP A 45 -0.76 -0.27 -16.59
C TRP A 45 -1.29 -1.54 -17.26
N THR A 46 -0.39 -2.46 -17.58
CA THR A 46 -0.69 -3.71 -18.29
C THR A 46 -0.84 -4.93 -17.37
N GLY A 47 -0.84 -4.71 -16.05
CA GLY A 47 -0.82 -5.77 -15.05
C GLY A 47 -1.02 -5.27 -13.61
N LYS A 48 -1.16 -6.23 -12.68
CA LYS A 48 -1.07 -6.02 -11.23
C LYS A 48 0.38 -5.70 -10.81
N PRO A 49 0.60 -5.01 -9.68
CA PRO A 49 1.93 -4.66 -9.21
C PRO A 49 2.69 -5.90 -8.75
N PRO A 50 4.03 -5.90 -8.85
CA PRO A 50 4.84 -6.90 -8.19
C PRO A 50 4.72 -6.74 -6.67
N THR A 51 4.19 -7.74 -6.00
CA THR A 51 3.96 -7.72 -4.56
C THR A 51 4.41 -9.01 -3.90
N GLN A 52 4.60 -8.96 -2.59
CA GLN A 52 4.86 -10.11 -1.73
C GLN A 52 3.64 -10.37 -0.85
N THR A 53 3.47 -11.61 -0.37
CA THR A 53 2.40 -11.95 0.57
C THR A 53 2.52 -11.11 1.84
N SER A 54 1.42 -10.46 2.23
CA SER A 54 1.34 -9.61 3.41
C SER A 54 1.51 -10.39 4.72
N GLN A 55 2.67 -10.25 5.36
CA GLN A 55 2.92 -10.68 6.74
C GLN A 55 2.97 -9.46 7.66
N GLY A 56 2.28 -9.50 8.81
CA GLY A 56 2.18 -8.33 9.69
C GLY A 56 1.40 -7.18 9.06
N ASP A 57 1.62 -5.96 9.55
CA ASP A 57 1.08 -4.72 8.99
C ASP A 57 2.07 -4.08 7.99
N LEU A 58 1.63 -3.04 7.29
CA LEU A 58 2.51 -2.18 6.51
C LEU A 58 3.21 -1.18 7.43
N THR A 59 4.54 -1.17 7.39
CA THR A 59 5.37 -0.25 8.18
C THR A 59 5.68 1.00 7.37
N TYR A 60 5.53 2.16 8.00
CA TYR A 60 5.79 3.48 7.44
C TYR A 60 7.05 4.11 8.04
N PRO A 61 7.67 5.09 7.37
CA PRO A 61 8.73 5.90 7.95
C PRO A 61 8.28 6.70 9.19
N ASP A 62 9.24 7.04 10.05
CA ASP A 62 8.99 7.77 11.30
C ASP A 62 8.32 9.13 11.09
N TRP A 63 8.61 9.82 9.99
CA TRP A 63 8.03 11.13 9.68
C TRP A 63 6.54 11.08 9.34
N LEU A 64 5.96 9.90 9.07
CA LEU A 64 4.51 9.72 8.92
C LEU A 64 3.79 9.56 10.27
N ALA A 65 4.52 9.31 11.36
CA ALA A 65 3.93 9.13 12.68
C ALA A 65 3.16 10.37 13.13
N GLY A 66 1.94 10.16 13.63
CA GLY A 66 1.09 11.23 14.10
C GLY A 66 -0.35 11.12 13.60
N THR A 67 -1.14 12.15 13.93
CA THR A 67 -2.50 12.32 13.40
C THR A 67 -2.51 13.53 12.47
N TRP A 68 -3.12 13.35 11.32
CA TRP A 68 -3.11 14.30 10.21
C TRP A 68 -4.54 14.64 9.80
N ASN A 69 -4.75 15.89 9.40
CA ASN A 69 -5.85 16.22 8.49
C ASN A 69 -5.33 15.91 7.09
N MET A 70 -5.84 14.84 6.49
CA MET A 70 -5.54 14.47 5.12
C MET A 70 -6.61 15.02 4.19
N THR A 71 -6.21 15.78 3.18
CA THR A 71 -7.06 16.18 2.06
C THR A 71 -6.74 15.29 0.87
N SER A 72 -7.76 14.63 0.34
CA SER A 72 -7.68 13.77 -0.85
C SER A 72 -8.44 14.42 -2.00
N THR A 73 -7.77 14.70 -3.11
CA THR A 73 -8.37 15.29 -4.30
C THR A 73 -8.23 14.33 -5.47
N LEU A 74 -9.36 13.90 -6.04
CA LEU A 74 -9.36 13.08 -7.27
C LEU A 74 -9.00 13.97 -8.46
N GLU A 75 -7.85 13.73 -9.09
CA GLU A 75 -7.35 14.53 -10.21
C GLU A 75 -7.67 13.89 -11.57
N GLU A 76 -7.61 12.55 -11.65
CA GLU A 76 -7.84 11.82 -12.89
C GLU A 76 -8.67 10.55 -12.64
N LEU A 77 -9.54 10.21 -13.59
CA LEU A 77 -10.41 9.03 -13.55
C LEU A 77 -10.51 8.45 -14.95
N LEU A 78 -10.16 7.17 -15.12
CA LEU A 78 -10.07 6.49 -16.41
C LEU A 78 -10.69 5.09 -16.33
N ALA A 79 -11.40 4.67 -17.37
CA ALA A 79 -11.88 3.31 -17.56
C ALA A 79 -11.25 2.75 -18.84
N PRO A 80 -10.06 2.13 -18.77
CA PRO A 80 -9.28 1.76 -19.96
C PRO A 80 -10.01 0.82 -20.93
N LEU A 81 -10.98 0.06 -20.43
CA LEU A 81 -11.73 -0.95 -21.19
C LEU A 81 -13.19 -0.55 -21.44
N ALA A 82 -13.55 0.72 -21.22
CA ALA A 82 -14.87 1.23 -21.58
C ALA A 82 -15.05 1.29 -23.12
N PRO A 83 -16.26 1.08 -23.65
CA PRO A 83 -17.52 0.82 -22.93
C PRO A 83 -17.73 -0.67 -22.57
N ASP A 84 -16.84 -1.56 -23.01
CA ASP A 84 -17.02 -3.01 -22.89
C ASP A 84 -17.01 -3.50 -21.43
N LEU A 85 -16.21 -2.86 -20.57
CA LEU A 85 -16.15 -3.11 -19.13
C LEU A 85 -16.07 -1.79 -18.34
N ILE A 86 -16.99 -1.60 -17.41
CA ILE A 86 -17.06 -0.43 -16.52
C ILE A 86 -17.37 -0.91 -15.10
N THR A 87 -16.68 -0.36 -14.09
CA THR A 87 -16.96 -0.68 -12.69
C THR A 87 -18.27 -0.06 -12.22
N PRO A 88 -19.03 -0.73 -11.34
CA PRO A 88 -20.12 -0.08 -10.63
C PRO A 88 -19.64 1.21 -9.94
N GLY A 89 -20.35 2.31 -10.15
CA GLY A 89 -20.03 3.61 -9.55
C GLY A 89 -18.95 4.44 -10.26
N PHE A 90 -18.41 3.98 -11.39
CA PHE A 90 -17.44 4.78 -12.17
C PHE A 90 -18.02 6.15 -12.57
N ASP A 91 -19.22 6.17 -13.16
CA ASP A 91 -19.86 7.41 -13.61
C ASP A 91 -20.20 8.34 -12.45
N SER A 92 -20.64 7.80 -11.31
CA SER A 92 -20.96 8.62 -10.12
C SER A 92 -19.73 9.32 -9.56
N ASN A 93 -18.55 8.72 -9.70
CA ASN A 93 -17.28 9.27 -9.21
C ASN A 93 -16.81 10.48 -10.03
N GLN A 94 -17.32 10.70 -11.25
CA GLN A 94 -16.99 11.90 -12.04
C GLN A 94 -17.37 13.20 -11.32
N SER A 95 -18.42 13.17 -10.49
CA SER A 95 -18.83 14.35 -9.69
C SER A 95 -17.82 14.73 -8.60
N MET A 96 -16.91 13.82 -8.25
CA MET A 96 -15.85 14.02 -7.25
C MET A 96 -14.55 14.57 -7.85
N LEU A 97 -14.47 14.71 -9.18
CA LEU A 97 -13.27 15.20 -9.85
C LEU A 97 -12.97 16.64 -9.39
N ASN A 98 -11.72 16.85 -8.97
CA ASN A 98 -11.22 18.10 -8.39
C ASN A 98 -11.99 18.59 -7.15
N GLN A 99 -12.77 17.71 -6.50
CA GLN A 99 -13.43 18.04 -5.24
C GLN A 99 -12.56 17.51 -4.08
N PRO A 100 -12.05 18.39 -3.20
CA PRO A 100 -11.26 17.95 -2.06
C PRO A 100 -12.15 17.26 -1.03
N VAL A 101 -11.68 16.10 -0.53
CA VAL A 101 -12.30 15.37 0.57
C VAL A 101 -11.32 15.32 1.73
N THR A 102 -11.65 15.98 2.84
CA THR A 102 -10.79 16.02 4.02
C THR A 102 -11.27 15.04 5.08
N CYS A 103 -10.33 14.31 5.68
CA CYS A 103 -10.60 13.39 6.77
C CYS A 103 -9.39 13.27 7.71
N LYS A 104 -9.59 12.69 8.90
CA LYS A 104 -8.49 12.46 9.85
C LYS A 104 -7.89 11.09 9.60
N VAL A 105 -6.56 11.03 9.57
CA VAL A 105 -5.82 9.78 9.50
C VAL A 105 -4.73 9.77 10.56
N ARG A 106 -4.33 8.57 10.98
CA ARG A 106 -3.38 8.35 12.05
C ARG A 106 -2.44 7.20 11.70
N PHE A 107 -1.17 7.43 12.00
CA PHE A 107 -0.10 6.46 11.96
C PHE A 107 0.55 6.45 13.34
N GLU A 108 0.64 5.29 13.98
CA GLU A 108 1.05 5.18 15.37
C GLU A 108 2.14 4.12 15.57
N PRO A 109 3.05 4.33 16.53
CA PRO A 109 4.01 3.31 16.91
C PRO A 109 3.29 2.07 17.44
N ARG A 110 3.65 0.91 16.89
CA ARG A 110 3.17 -0.38 17.35
C ARG A 110 4.36 -1.30 17.56
N ILE A 111 4.37 -1.97 18.70
CA ILE A 111 5.39 -2.97 19.00
C ILE A 111 5.09 -4.22 18.17
N THR A 112 5.95 -4.55 17.22
CA THR A 112 5.85 -5.80 16.46
C THR A 112 6.73 -6.89 17.09
N SER A 113 6.09 -8.04 17.35
CA SER A 113 6.58 -9.30 17.95
C SER A 113 7.92 -9.33 18.70
N MET A 114 7.85 -9.52 20.02
CA MET A 114 8.89 -10.20 20.79
C MET A 114 8.99 -11.66 20.34
N THR A 115 10.01 -12.03 19.57
CA THR A 115 10.27 -13.44 19.29
C THR A 115 10.78 -14.11 20.57
N LYS A 116 9.94 -14.88 21.27
CA LYS A 116 10.39 -15.82 22.31
C LYS A 116 11.04 -17.02 21.63
N SER A 117 12.24 -16.85 21.10
CA SER A 117 13.08 -18.00 20.75
C SER A 117 13.64 -18.59 22.03
N PHE A 118 13.41 -19.88 22.26
CA PHE A 118 14.00 -20.62 23.38
C PHE A 118 15.52 -20.85 23.18
N LEU A 119 16.04 -20.58 21.97
CA LEU A 119 17.41 -20.91 21.56
C LEU A 119 18.22 -19.70 21.06
N LEU A 120 17.60 -18.54 20.84
CA LEU A 120 18.26 -17.31 20.38
C LEU A 120 17.94 -16.14 21.31
N GLN A 121 18.91 -15.24 21.48
CA GLN A 121 18.75 -14.01 22.27
C GLN A 121 17.46 -13.28 21.90
N PRO A 122 16.69 -12.80 22.89
CA PRO A 122 15.47 -12.03 22.62
C PRO A 122 15.83 -10.82 21.77
N ARG A 123 15.22 -10.69 20.58
CA ARG A 123 15.24 -9.41 19.85
C ARG A 123 14.50 -8.39 20.71
N LEU A 124 15.14 -7.24 20.93
CA LEU A 124 14.47 -6.09 21.54
C LEU A 124 13.22 -5.78 20.71
N ALA A 125 12.11 -5.54 21.41
CA ALA A 125 10.90 -5.04 20.79
C ALA A 125 11.24 -3.79 19.98
N GLN A 126 10.94 -3.81 18.68
CA GLN A 126 11.09 -2.65 17.81
C GLN A 126 9.69 -2.03 17.64
N GLU A 127 9.61 -0.71 17.83
CA GLU A 127 8.43 0.05 17.48
C GLU A 127 8.45 0.28 15.97
N GLU A 128 7.36 -0.05 15.31
CA GLU A 128 7.14 0.18 13.89
C GLU A 128 5.94 1.12 13.74
N ILE A 129 6.05 2.12 12.87
CA ILE A 129 4.92 3.01 12.58
C ILE A 129 3.95 2.29 11.67
N VAL A 130 2.70 2.13 12.09
CA VAL A 130 1.65 1.47 11.32
C VAL A 130 0.43 2.38 11.20
N ALA A 131 -0.34 2.23 10.12
CA ALA A 131 -1.61 2.93 9.97
C ALA A 131 -2.67 2.37 10.92
N ASP A 132 -3.42 3.23 11.61
CA ASP A 132 -4.63 2.82 12.33
C ASP A 132 -5.75 2.57 11.31
N ARG A 133 -5.77 1.38 10.71
CA ARG A 133 -6.69 1.01 9.63
C ARG A 133 -8.16 1.17 10.01
N ALA A 134 -8.53 0.88 11.26
CA ALA A 134 -9.91 1.03 11.71
C ALA A 134 -10.33 2.50 11.76
N PHE A 135 -9.49 3.35 12.36
CA PHE A 135 -9.74 4.80 12.43
C PHE A 135 -9.69 5.45 11.05
N ASN A 136 -8.62 5.19 10.29
CA ASN A 136 -8.39 5.77 8.96
C ASN A 136 -9.50 5.33 8.00
N GLY A 137 -9.81 4.03 7.97
CA GLY A 137 -10.87 3.49 7.14
C GLY A 137 -12.25 4.06 7.48
N LEU A 138 -12.56 4.23 8.77
CA LEU A 138 -13.82 4.86 9.19
C LEU A 138 -13.89 6.32 8.78
N SER A 139 -12.83 7.09 9.04
CA SER A 139 -12.81 8.52 8.74
C SER A 139 -12.90 8.76 7.23
N LEU A 140 -12.14 8.01 6.44
CA LEU A 140 -12.17 8.12 4.98
C LEU A 140 -13.53 7.72 4.41
N ALA A 141 -14.06 6.57 4.83
CA ALA A 141 -15.35 6.09 4.33
C ALA A 141 -16.49 7.07 4.66
N ARG A 142 -16.49 7.68 5.86
CA ARG A 142 -17.48 8.70 6.22
C ARG A 142 -17.33 9.99 5.42
N ALA A 143 -16.10 10.39 5.12
CA ALA A 143 -15.86 11.58 4.31
C ALA A 143 -16.39 11.43 2.88
N TYR A 144 -16.30 10.23 2.29
CA TYR A 144 -16.81 9.95 0.94
C TYR A 144 -18.30 9.58 0.90
N LEU A 145 -18.77 8.75 1.83
CA LEU A 145 -20.12 8.16 1.78
C LEU A 145 -21.12 8.83 2.73
N GLY A 146 -20.65 9.69 3.62
CA GLY A 146 -21.46 10.33 4.66
C GLY A 146 -21.53 9.53 5.96
N GLU A 147 -21.61 10.25 7.09
CA GLU A 147 -21.59 9.65 8.44
C GLU A 147 -22.75 8.68 8.70
N GLN A 148 -23.93 8.98 8.17
CA GLN A 148 -25.12 8.16 8.35
C GLN A 148 -25.04 6.84 7.57
N THR A 149 -24.27 6.81 6.49
CA THR A 149 -24.11 5.64 5.64
C THR A 149 -23.09 4.66 6.20
N VAL A 150 -22.03 5.13 6.88
CA VAL A 150 -20.96 4.28 7.43
C VAL A 150 -21.09 4.11 8.95
N LYS A 151 -21.56 2.93 9.36
CA LYS A 151 -21.80 2.61 10.77
C LYS A 151 -20.48 2.38 11.53
N ALA A 152 -19.59 1.55 10.98
CA ALA A 152 -18.33 1.20 11.62
C ALA A 152 -17.31 0.64 10.62
N VAL A 153 -16.03 0.72 10.99
CA VAL A 153 -14.94 -0.04 10.37
C VAL A 153 -14.21 -0.79 11.48
N LYS A 154 -13.93 -2.07 11.25
CA LYS A 154 -13.29 -2.96 12.22
C LYS A 154 -12.13 -3.70 11.56
N VAL A 155 -11.06 -3.92 12.30
CA VAL A 155 -9.94 -4.77 11.88
C VAL A 155 -10.03 -6.09 12.66
N ASP A 156 -9.74 -7.20 11.99
CA ASP A 156 -9.70 -8.51 12.63
C ASP A 156 -8.56 -8.56 13.67
N PRO A 157 -8.84 -8.85 14.95
CA PRO A 157 -7.82 -8.83 16.00
C PRO A 157 -6.71 -9.88 15.80
N HIS A 158 -6.94 -10.90 14.99
CA HIS A 158 -5.96 -11.95 14.68
C HIS A 158 -5.34 -11.79 13.29
N ASN A 159 -5.84 -10.84 12.48
CA ASN A 159 -5.34 -10.58 11.15
C ASN A 159 -5.41 -9.07 10.82
N PRO A 160 -4.32 -8.30 10.99
CA PRO A 160 -4.33 -6.86 10.73
C PRO A 160 -4.63 -6.52 9.26
N ASN A 161 -4.50 -7.51 8.36
CA ASN A 161 -4.76 -7.36 6.93
C ASN A 161 -6.23 -7.51 6.55
N ARG A 162 -7.12 -7.87 7.50
CA ARG A 162 -8.54 -8.07 7.24
C ARG A 162 -9.37 -7.00 7.93
N GLN A 163 -10.11 -6.24 7.12
CA GLN A 163 -10.97 -5.14 7.56
C GLN A 163 -12.42 -5.39 7.13
N LEU A 164 -13.35 -5.03 8.01
CA LEU A 164 -14.80 -5.05 7.76
C LEU A 164 -15.38 -3.65 7.90
N THR A 165 -15.91 -3.11 6.81
CA THR A 165 -16.71 -1.88 6.78
C THR A 165 -18.19 -2.22 6.81
N ILE A 166 -18.90 -1.71 7.81
CA ILE A 166 -20.33 -1.93 8.02
C ILE A 166 -21.08 -0.69 7.57
N LEU A 167 -21.97 -0.85 6.58
CA LEU A 167 -22.76 0.22 6.00
C LEU A 167 -24.20 0.20 6.53
N GLN A 168 -24.97 1.22 6.19
CA GLN A 168 -26.40 1.26 6.47
C GLN A 168 -27.15 0.10 5.79
N GLY A 169 -28.14 -0.45 6.49
CA GLY A 169 -28.79 -1.72 6.18
C GLY A 169 -27.93 -2.92 6.61
N ASP A 170 -28.05 -4.01 5.85
CA ASP A 170 -27.28 -5.26 6.01
C ASP A 170 -26.07 -5.33 5.05
N ARG A 171 -25.67 -4.18 4.49
CA ARG A 171 -24.55 -4.07 3.55
C ARG A 171 -23.20 -4.01 4.27
N GLN A 172 -22.23 -4.75 3.74
CA GLN A 172 -20.90 -4.86 4.31
C GLN A 172 -19.86 -4.95 3.20
N LEU A 173 -18.67 -4.39 3.45
CA LEU A 173 -17.48 -4.57 2.61
C LEU A 173 -16.41 -5.22 3.47
N GLU A 174 -16.00 -6.42 3.11
CA GLU A 174 -14.80 -7.05 3.65
C GLU A 174 -13.63 -6.78 2.69
N SER A 175 -12.52 -6.25 3.21
CA SER A 175 -11.29 -5.96 2.45
C SER A 175 -10.13 -6.70 3.11
N THR A 176 -9.41 -7.52 2.34
CA THR A 176 -8.26 -8.28 2.82
C THR A 176 -7.03 -7.93 1.99
N VAL A 177 -5.94 -7.46 2.63
CA VAL A 177 -4.66 -7.26 1.93
C VAL A 177 -4.08 -8.63 1.57
N ILE A 178 -3.91 -8.87 0.27
CA ILE A 178 -3.37 -10.11 -0.29
C ILE A 178 -1.93 -9.98 -0.79
N GLY A 179 -1.49 -8.75 -1.06
CA GLY A 179 -0.12 -8.46 -1.43
C GLY A 179 0.29 -7.04 -1.08
N ARG A 180 1.57 -6.84 -0.79
CA ARG A 180 2.17 -5.51 -0.61
C ARG A 180 3.61 -5.45 -1.11
N ALA A 181 4.08 -4.25 -1.38
CA ALA A 181 5.49 -3.96 -1.53
C ALA A 181 5.77 -2.53 -1.05
N VAL A 182 7.02 -2.31 -0.62
CA VAL A 182 7.52 -1.00 -0.22
C VAL A 182 8.83 -0.72 -0.95
N GLU A 183 9.05 0.53 -1.25
CA GLU A 183 10.26 1.06 -1.87
C GLU A 183 10.62 2.35 -1.15
N VAL A 184 11.80 2.39 -0.53
CA VAL A 184 12.35 3.60 0.09
C VAL A 184 13.33 4.19 -0.93
N ALA A 185 12.94 5.30 -1.56
CA ALA A 185 13.74 5.93 -2.60
C ALA A 185 14.77 6.92 -2.02
N SER A 186 14.41 7.59 -0.93
CA SER A 186 15.28 8.52 -0.18
C SER A 186 14.79 8.64 1.28
N ASP A 187 15.45 9.45 2.10
CA ASP A 187 14.99 9.74 3.47
C ASP A 187 13.64 10.50 3.50
N GLN A 188 13.30 11.19 2.40
CA GLN A 188 12.06 11.96 2.23
C GLN A 188 11.02 11.22 1.38
N ASP A 189 11.41 10.21 0.61
CA ASP A 189 10.56 9.55 -0.38
C ASP A 189 10.26 8.09 -0.01
N PHE A 190 8.97 7.79 0.11
CA PHE A 190 8.48 6.46 0.45
C PHE A 190 7.35 6.06 -0.48
N VAL A 191 7.54 4.96 -1.21
CA VAL A 191 6.53 4.40 -2.10
C VAL A 191 6.04 3.07 -1.54
N THR A 192 4.73 2.89 -1.54
CA THR A 192 4.11 1.63 -1.11
C THR A 192 3.00 1.24 -2.06
N THR A 193 2.74 -0.06 -2.15
CA THR A 193 1.56 -0.60 -2.80
C THR A 193 0.92 -1.65 -1.91
N GLU A 194 -0.41 -1.64 -1.82
CA GLU A 194 -1.20 -2.73 -1.25
C GLU A 194 -2.25 -3.18 -2.27
N VAL A 195 -2.38 -4.49 -2.45
CA VAL A 195 -3.44 -5.13 -3.23
C VAL A 195 -4.41 -5.80 -2.26
N PHE A 196 -5.68 -5.45 -2.40
CA PHE A 196 -6.80 -5.90 -1.58
C PHE A 196 -7.70 -6.81 -2.40
N GLN A 197 -8.11 -7.93 -1.82
CA GLN A 197 -9.30 -8.66 -2.25
C GLN A 197 -10.51 -8.09 -1.49
N GLN A 198 -11.54 -7.73 -2.23
CA GLN A 198 -12.75 -7.12 -1.67
C GLN A 198 -13.98 -7.97 -1.94
N VAL A 199 -14.87 -8.02 -0.94
CA VAL A 199 -16.15 -8.72 -1.01
C VAL A 199 -17.25 -7.81 -0.49
N PHE A 200 -18.15 -7.39 -1.37
CA PHE A 200 -19.35 -6.65 -1.00
C PHE A 200 -20.49 -7.64 -0.74
N ARG A 201 -21.12 -7.54 0.43
CA ARG A 201 -22.25 -8.36 0.88
C ARG A 201 -23.47 -7.48 1.16
N GLY A 202 -24.66 -8.09 1.14
CA GLY A 202 -25.93 -7.41 1.42
C GLY A 202 -26.75 -7.03 0.18
N ALA A 203 -26.34 -7.49 -1.01
CA ALA A 203 -27.16 -7.56 -2.22
C ALA A 203 -27.59 -9.02 -2.48
N GLU A 204 -28.43 -9.26 -3.51
CA GLU A 204 -28.87 -10.62 -3.88
C GLU A 204 -27.71 -11.59 -4.16
N SER A 205 -26.59 -11.07 -4.66
CA SER A 205 -25.35 -11.81 -4.87
C SER A 205 -24.14 -10.99 -4.39
N PRO A 206 -23.13 -11.61 -3.76
CA PRO A 206 -21.91 -10.91 -3.40
C PRO A 206 -21.15 -10.43 -4.64
N TYR A 207 -20.58 -9.23 -4.56
CA TYR A 207 -19.71 -8.68 -5.61
C TYR A 207 -18.25 -8.77 -5.17
N PHE A 208 -17.37 -9.17 -6.09
CA PHE A 208 -15.95 -9.41 -5.82
C PHE A 208 -15.09 -8.59 -6.78
N ASN A 209 -14.08 -7.94 -6.24
CA ASN A 209 -13.07 -7.24 -7.00
C ASN A 209 -11.72 -7.35 -6.31
N GLU A 210 -10.68 -6.98 -7.03
CA GLU A 210 -9.40 -6.65 -6.42
C GLU A 210 -9.12 -5.17 -6.63
N VAL A 211 -8.53 -4.56 -5.62
CA VAL A 211 -8.16 -3.13 -5.64
C VAL A 211 -6.70 -3.04 -5.32
N GLU A 212 -5.96 -2.28 -6.11
CA GLU A 212 -4.62 -1.84 -5.78
C GLU A 212 -4.67 -0.39 -5.33
N THR A 213 -3.88 -0.06 -4.31
CA THR A 213 -3.54 1.32 -3.96
C THR A 213 -2.03 1.44 -3.94
N THR A 214 -1.47 2.23 -4.86
CA THR A 214 -0.04 2.56 -4.91
C THR A 214 0.13 4.03 -4.61
N THR A 215 0.94 4.35 -3.60
CA THR A 215 1.09 5.70 -3.06
C THR A 215 2.57 6.04 -2.95
N ALA A 216 2.98 7.14 -3.59
CA ALA A 216 4.29 7.76 -3.38
C ALA A 216 4.12 8.96 -2.45
N TYR A 217 4.66 8.85 -1.25
CA TYR A 217 4.71 9.90 -0.25
C TYR A 217 6.04 10.66 -0.35
N HIS A 218 5.97 11.97 -0.15
CA HIS A 218 7.09 12.89 -0.07
C HIS A 218 6.97 13.76 1.18
N ASN A 219 7.98 13.69 2.06
CA ASN A 219 8.10 14.54 3.23
C ASN A 219 8.66 15.91 2.83
N LEU A 220 7.94 16.98 3.17
CA LEU A 220 8.29 18.37 2.85
C LEU A 220 9.04 19.09 3.98
N ASP A 221 9.54 18.37 5.00
CA ASP A 221 10.44 18.86 6.05
C ASP A 221 9.98 20.17 6.74
N GLY A 222 8.76 20.17 7.27
CA GLY A 222 8.23 21.27 8.09
C GLY A 222 7.51 22.38 7.31
N ASN A 223 7.24 22.16 6.02
CA ASN A 223 6.29 22.98 5.25
C ASN A 223 4.83 22.64 5.59
N ASP A 224 3.89 23.39 4.99
CA ASP A 224 2.45 23.11 5.04
C ASP A 224 1.92 22.98 3.59
N PRO A 225 1.48 21.78 3.15
CA PRO A 225 1.39 20.54 3.93
C PRO A 225 2.77 19.98 4.33
N ALA A 226 2.79 19.17 5.38
CA ALA A 226 4.04 18.55 5.85
C ALA A 226 4.41 17.32 5.01
N ILE A 227 3.41 16.67 4.42
CA ILE A 227 3.58 15.52 3.53
C ILE A 227 2.64 15.71 2.34
N GLU A 228 3.13 15.42 1.15
CA GLU A 228 2.31 15.23 -0.04
C GLU A 228 2.41 13.79 -0.51
N ALA A 229 1.37 13.31 -1.21
CA ALA A 229 1.46 12.03 -1.89
C ALA A 229 0.68 11.99 -3.20
N ASP A 230 1.23 11.28 -4.18
CA ASP A 230 0.53 10.86 -5.40
C ASP A 230 0.06 9.42 -5.21
N GLN A 231 -1.26 9.21 -5.24
CA GLN A 231 -1.88 7.92 -5.02
C GLN A 231 -2.70 7.50 -6.23
N ILE A 232 -2.45 6.29 -6.72
CA ILE A 232 -3.26 5.67 -7.76
C ILE A 232 -3.99 4.47 -7.18
N THR A 233 -5.31 4.47 -7.37
CA THR A 233 -6.18 3.33 -7.08
C THR A 233 -6.59 2.67 -8.39
N ALA A 234 -6.30 1.38 -8.52
CA ALA A 234 -6.69 0.58 -9.68
C ALA A 234 -7.68 -0.52 -9.27
N ILE A 235 -8.75 -0.67 -10.04
CA ILE A 235 -9.75 -1.73 -9.82
C ILE A 235 -9.56 -2.81 -10.87
N TYR A 236 -9.51 -4.06 -10.42
CA TYR A 236 -9.41 -5.26 -11.23
C TYR A 236 -10.61 -6.17 -10.99
N LEU A 237 -10.98 -6.95 -12.01
CA LEU A 237 -11.93 -8.04 -11.82
C LEU A 237 -11.32 -9.11 -10.91
N SER A 238 -12.14 -9.63 -10.00
CA SER A 238 -11.80 -10.82 -9.21
C SER A 238 -11.82 -12.06 -10.12
N PRO A 239 -10.99 -13.09 -9.85
CA PRO A 239 -11.10 -14.39 -10.53
C PRO A 239 -12.48 -15.07 -10.43
N GLN A 240 -13.33 -14.60 -9.51
CA GLN A 240 -14.70 -15.08 -9.34
C GLN A 240 -15.73 -14.32 -10.19
N ASP A 241 -15.32 -13.25 -10.88
CA ASP A 241 -16.17 -12.48 -11.78
C ASP A 241 -16.37 -13.22 -13.11
N ALA A 242 -17.59 -13.20 -13.65
CA ALA A 242 -17.92 -13.87 -14.91
C ALA A 242 -17.12 -13.31 -16.10
N ASP A 243 -16.75 -12.04 -16.03
CA ASP A 243 -16.03 -11.31 -17.07
C ASP A 243 -14.51 -11.29 -16.83
N TYR A 244 -14.00 -12.00 -15.81
CA TYR A 244 -12.58 -12.01 -15.43
C TYR A 244 -11.62 -12.20 -16.62
N PHE A 245 -11.94 -13.13 -17.53
CA PHE A 245 -11.11 -13.43 -18.69
C PHE A 245 -11.15 -12.37 -19.80
N LYS A 246 -12.08 -11.40 -19.74
CA LYS A 246 -12.13 -10.26 -20.66
C LYS A 246 -11.10 -9.18 -20.31
N ALA A 247 -10.62 -9.13 -19.07
CA ALA A 247 -9.63 -8.16 -18.58
C ALA A 247 -8.51 -8.84 -17.75
N PRO A 248 -7.74 -9.78 -18.34
CA PRO A 248 -6.80 -10.59 -17.58
C PRO A 248 -5.71 -9.73 -16.94
N ASN A 249 -5.81 -9.53 -15.62
CA ASN A 249 -4.90 -8.71 -14.80
C ASN A 249 -4.80 -7.24 -15.23
N GLN A 250 -5.72 -6.73 -16.05
CA GLN A 250 -5.74 -5.34 -16.47
C GLN A 250 -6.69 -4.52 -15.59
N PRO A 251 -6.34 -3.26 -15.26
CA PRO A 251 -7.23 -2.40 -14.51
C PRO A 251 -8.43 -2.02 -15.38
N ILE A 252 -9.63 -2.18 -14.84
CA ILE A 252 -10.89 -1.78 -15.48
C ILE A 252 -11.33 -0.38 -15.07
N ALA A 253 -10.77 0.15 -13.98
CA ALA A 253 -10.84 1.56 -13.59
C ALA A 253 -9.54 2.01 -12.92
N LEU A 254 -9.16 3.26 -13.14
CA LEU A 254 -8.01 3.92 -12.55
C LEU A 254 -8.46 5.27 -11.99
N TYR A 255 -7.98 5.60 -10.80
CA TYR A 255 -8.23 6.86 -10.12
C TYR A 255 -6.91 7.40 -9.57
N ARG A 256 -6.53 8.62 -9.96
CA ARG A 256 -5.33 9.29 -9.44
C ARG A 256 -5.73 10.39 -8.48
N TYR A 257 -5.10 10.40 -7.31
CA TYR A 257 -5.36 11.33 -6.23
C TYR A 257 -4.09 12.05 -5.84
N ARG A 258 -4.20 13.35 -5.62
CA ARG A 258 -3.25 14.09 -4.81
C ARG A 258 -3.71 14.07 -3.36
N LEU A 259 -2.82 13.70 -2.45
CA LEU A 259 -3.03 13.70 -1.02
C LEU A 259 -2.13 14.76 -0.37
N GLU A 260 -2.68 15.52 0.56
CA GLU A 260 -1.97 16.54 1.33
C GLU A 260 -2.23 16.30 2.82
N PHE A 261 -1.18 16.28 3.64
CA PHE A 261 -1.27 16.00 5.07
C PHE A 261 -0.77 17.19 5.88
N THR A 262 -1.69 17.79 6.65
CA THR A 262 -1.35 18.84 7.63
C THR A 262 -1.44 18.24 9.03
N PRO A 263 -0.41 18.40 9.88
CA PRO A 263 -0.41 17.83 11.22
C PRO A 263 -1.51 18.45 12.09
N ILE A 264 -2.20 17.62 12.87
CA ILE A 264 -3.13 18.11 13.90
C ILE A 264 -2.31 18.31 15.17
N PHE A 265 -1.80 19.53 15.38
CA PHE A 265 -1.23 19.86 16.68
C PHE A 265 -2.36 19.83 17.72
N PRO A 266 -2.15 19.23 18.92
CA PRO A 266 -3.11 19.40 19.99
C PRO A 266 -3.30 20.89 20.26
N ALA A 267 -4.55 21.31 20.49
CA ALA A 267 -4.81 22.64 21.01
C ALA A 267 -3.96 22.82 22.28
N ALA A 268 -3.10 23.85 22.27
CA ALA A 268 -2.27 24.23 23.41
C ALA A 268 -3.12 24.52 24.65
#